data_AF-A0A2U1DIB0-F1
#
_entry.id   AF-A0A2U1DIB0-F1
#
_cell.length_a   1.000
_cell.length_b   1.000
_cell.length_c   1.000
_cell.angle_alpha   90.00
_cell.angle_beta   90.00
_cell.angle_gamma   90.00
#
_symmetry.space_group_name_H-M   'P 1'
#
loop_
_entity.id
_entity.type
_entity.pdbx_description
1 polymer ?
#
loop_
_entity_poly.entity_id
_entity_poly.type
_entity_poly.pdbx_seq_one_letter_code
_entity_poly.pdbx_strand_id
1 'polypeptide(L)'
;MANSERHQKLYEAIKDKHGLPASIAMTLAISSGAGSVDEIRFLADLILSFRNIRFQGYANGAKGVILRADYSDGGLDANYYIDFSFQQRFRNAAPKTTDWRVDLAIYVYSKFPKEAQLIHSLALEYDGHPSHYLETKVKSQMVRDAYILKDQCMQVSRISADMAKDDPGLIKKAIRSSIRFHVKTHKMTVAETARLAKNGVAILRTDFPENKITGRKTRDPWVDCPICKGKGEFGYYPCKLCESHGTLPTSKLSSINIADFFEVRCPACGLTPRKSCTQCNGRGTMDHLKALQYTIKHYRDN
;
A
#
# COMPACT_ATOMS: atom_id res chain seq x y z
N MET A 1 13.72 12.79 -25.16
CA MET A 1 14.62 13.61 -24.31
C MET A 1 13.85 14.62 -23.45
N ALA A 2 12.90 15.39 -23.98
CA ALA A 2 12.11 16.36 -23.19
C ALA A 2 11.29 15.77 -22.01
N ASN A 3 10.79 14.54 -22.14
CA ASN A 3 9.98 13.90 -21.08
C ASN A 3 10.82 13.47 -19.88
N SER A 4 12.09 13.05 -20.07
CA SER A 4 12.94 12.62 -18.95
C SER A 4 13.40 13.79 -18.09
N GLU A 5 13.67 14.94 -18.70
CA GLU A 5 14.10 16.15 -17.98
C GLU A 5 12.96 16.75 -17.13
N ARG A 6 11.71 16.71 -17.63
CA ARG A 6 10.52 17.12 -16.89
C ARG A 6 10.24 16.20 -15.69
N HIS A 7 10.45 14.89 -15.86
CA HIS A 7 10.32 13.90 -14.78
C HIS A 7 11.41 14.06 -13.73
N GLN A 8 12.64 14.36 -14.14
CA GLN A 8 13.78 14.62 -13.25
C GLN A 8 13.51 15.85 -12.36
N LYS A 9 13.11 16.98 -12.95
CA LYS A 9 12.79 18.22 -12.20
C LYS A 9 11.62 18.04 -11.24
N LEU A 10 10.63 17.22 -11.61
CA LEU A 10 9.50 16.90 -10.74
C LEU A 10 9.91 15.96 -9.59
N TYR A 11 10.75 14.96 -9.88
CA TYR A 11 11.34 14.10 -8.85
C TYR A 11 12.12 14.92 -7.83
N GLU A 12 13.00 15.82 -8.27
CA GLU A 12 13.82 16.67 -7.40
C GLU A 12 12.94 17.62 -6.56
N ALA A 13 12.00 18.32 -7.20
CA ALA A 13 11.10 19.25 -6.49
C ALA A 13 10.27 18.56 -5.39
N ILE A 14 9.90 17.29 -5.59
CA ILE A 14 9.12 16.56 -4.60
C ILE A 14 10.03 15.88 -3.58
N LYS A 15 11.21 15.41 -3.97
CA LYS A 15 12.22 14.90 -3.04
C LYS A 15 12.63 15.94 -2.02
N ASP A 16 12.89 17.16 -2.46
CA ASP A 16 13.31 18.24 -1.59
C ASP A 16 12.22 18.65 -0.60
N LYS A 17 10.96 18.61 -1.03
CA LYS A 17 9.82 19.02 -0.21
C LYS A 17 9.26 17.89 0.67
N HIS A 18 9.41 16.63 0.27
CA HIS A 18 8.60 15.53 0.80
C HIS A 18 9.36 14.20 1.01
N GLY A 19 10.65 14.15 0.70
CA GLY A 19 11.52 13.01 1.02
C GLY A 19 11.45 11.83 0.04
N LEU A 20 12.35 10.86 0.25
CA LEU A 20 12.60 9.75 -0.67
C LEU A 20 11.39 8.83 -0.91
N PRO A 21 10.55 8.46 0.08
CA PRO A 21 9.40 7.58 -0.15
C PRO A 21 8.34 8.17 -1.08
N ALA A 22 8.08 9.48 -0.95
CA ALA A 22 7.20 10.23 -1.85
C ALA A 22 7.72 10.19 -3.29
N SER A 23 9.01 10.48 -3.42
CA SER A 23 9.75 10.59 -4.68
C SER A 23 9.70 9.29 -5.48
N ILE A 24 9.84 8.15 -4.79
CA ILE A 24 9.74 6.81 -5.39
C ILE A 24 8.33 6.55 -5.91
N ALA A 25 7.29 6.84 -5.11
CA ALA A 25 5.91 6.59 -5.48
C ALA A 25 5.48 7.32 -6.76
N MET A 26 5.89 8.59 -6.91
CA MET A 26 5.47 9.38 -8.05
C MET A 26 6.34 9.15 -9.27
N THR A 27 7.64 8.88 -9.11
CA THR A 27 8.48 8.46 -10.24
C THR A 27 7.92 7.20 -10.88
N LEU A 28 7.43 6.27 -10.06
CA LEU A 28 6.79 5.04 -10.54
C LEU A 28 5.41 5.32 -11.17
N ALA A 29 4.57 6.19 -10.58
CA ALA A 29 3.31 6.62 -11.19
C ALA A 29 3.51 7.28 -12.57
N ILE A 30 4.54 8.13 -12.70
CA ILE A 30 4.95 8.82 -13.94
C ILE A 30 5.44 7.83 -15.01
N SER A 31 6.32 6.88 -14.65
CA SER A 31 6.93 5.93 -15.60
C SER A 31 5.92 4.95 -16.22
N SER A 32 4.73 4.82 -15.64
CA SER A 32 3.65 3.97 -16.15
C SER A 32 2.76 4.62 -17.23
N GLY A 33 2.91 5.94 -17.46
CA GLY A 33 2.35 6.72 -18.57
C GLY A 33 0.83 6.95 -18.52
N ALA A 34 0.38 8.05 -17.91
CA ALA A 34 -0.94 8.67 -18.20
C ALA A 34 -1.24 9.98 -17.43
N GLY A 35 -0.65 10.20 -16.24
CA GLY A 35 -1.07 11.30 -15.37
C GLY A 35 -0.47 12.67 -15.70
N SER A 36 -1.25 13.75 -15.49
CA SER A 36 -0.74 15.12 -15.64
C SER A 36 0.21 15.49 -14.48
N VAL A 37 1.11 16.47 -14.67
CA VAL A 37 2.01 16.91 -13.58
C VAL A 37 1.23 17.42 -12.36
N ASP A 38 0.09 18.08 -12.60
CA ASP A 38 -0.73 18.66 -11.54
C ASP A 38 -1.50 17.58 -10.75
N GLU A 39 -2.02 16.58 -11.44
CA GLU A 39 -2.60 15.36 -10.83
C GLU A 39 -1.61 14.72 -9.86
N ILE A 40 -0.38 14.51 -10.31
CA ILE A 40 0.63 13.79 -9.53
C ILE A 40 1.03 14.59 -8.30
N ARG A 41 1.18 15.92 -8.44
CA ARG A 41 1.44 16.82 -7.31
C ARG A 41 0.30 16.78 -6.31
N PHE A 42 -0.94 16.84 -6.78
CA PHE A 42 -2.12 16.79 -5.93
C PHE A 42 -2.21 15.47 -5.14
N LEU A 43 -2.08 14.33 -5.82
CA LEU A 43 -2.14 13.01 -5.18
C LEU A 43 -1.00 12.79 -4.18
N ALA A 44 0.20 13.26 -4.51
CA ALA A 44 1.34 13.22 -3.61
C ALA A 44 1.07 14.02 -2.33
N ASP A 45 0.67 15.28 -2.49
CA ASP A 45 0.41 16.20 -1.39
C ASP A 45 -0.74 15.72 -0.48
N LEU A 46 -1.70 14.96 -1.03
CA LEU A 46 -2.71 14.22 -0.27
C LEU A 46 -2.08 13.10 0.58
N ILE A 47 -1.32 12.20 -0.04
CA ILE A 47 -0.73 11.02 0.61
C ILE A 47 0.29 11.42 1.66
N LEU A 48 1.03 12.50 1.43
CA LEU A 48 2.07 12.98 2.35
C LEU A 48 1.51 13.67 3.59
N SER A 49 0.19 13.87 3.66
CA SER A 49 -0.46 14.23 4.92
C SER A 49 -0.51 13.07 5.93
N PHE A 50 -0.17 11.84 5.51
CA PHE A 50 -0.12 10.65 6.36
C PHE A 50 1.31 10.33 6.84
N ARG A 51 1.44 9.49 7.88
CA ARG A 51 2.72 9.21 8.56
C ARG A 51 3.28 7.83 8.18
N ASN A 52 4.60 7.68 8.30
CA ASN A 52 5.33 6.40 8.12
C ASN A 52 5.05 5.71 6.78
N ILE A 53 5.04 6.50 5.70
CA ILE A 53 4.77 6.01 4.34
C ILE A 53 5.93 5.12 3.89
N ARG A 54 5.62 3.90 3.47
CA ARG A 54 6.57 2.90 2.98
C ARG A 54 6.06 2.25 1.70
N PHE A 55 6.96 1.84 0.83
CA PHE A 55 6.61 1.04 -0.34
C PHE A 55 6.14 -0.35 0.09
N GLN A 56 4.99 -0.80 -0.42
CA GLN A 56 4.39 -2.09 -0.08
C GLN A 56 4.46 -3.10 -1.23
N GLY A 57 4.48 -2.63 -2.49
CA GLY A 57 4.52 -3.50 -3.65
C GLY A 57 3.92 -2.86 -4.90
N TYR A 58 3.60 -3.70 -5.89
CA TYR A 58 2.98 -3.26 -7.14
C TYR A 58 1.52 -3.70 -7.23
N ALA A 59 0.66 -2.85 -7.79
CA ALA A 59 -0.72 -3.18 -8.12
C ALA A 59 -0.79 -3.80 -9.53
N ASN A 60 -1.44 -4.97 -9.63
CA ASN A 60 -1.90 -5.63 -10.87
C ASN A 60 -0.93 -5.52 -12.07
N GLY A 61 0.29 -6.05 -11.91
CA GLY A 61 1.31 -6.19 -12.96
C GLY A 61 2.12 -4.93 -13.18
N ALA A 62 3.26 -4.81 -12.47
CA ALA A 62 4.42 -3.89 -12.62
C ALA A 62 4.19 -2.38 -12.86
N LYS A 63 2.96 -1.92 -13.13
CA LYS A 63 2.63 -0.55 -13.56
C LYS A 63 1.91 0.26 -12.48
N GLY A 64 1.23 -0.39 -11.53
CA GLY A 64 0.67 0.30 -10.37
C GLY A 64 1.55 0.12 -9.14
N VAL A 65 1.55 1.09 -8.24
CA VAL A 65 2.35 1.07 -7.00
C VAL A 65 1.44 1.14 -5.79
N ILE A 66 1.78 0.38 -4.76
CA ILE A 66 1.12 0.43 -3.46
C ILE A 66 2.09 1.03 -2.45
N LEU A 67 1.68 2.14 -1.84
CA LEU A 67 2.31 2.66 -0.64
C LEU A 67 1.45 2.33 0.57
N ARG A 68 2.09 2.05 1.69
CA ARG A 68 1.42 1.84 2.98
C ARG A 68 1.79 2.97 3.92
N ALA A 69 0.80 3.51 4.62
CA ALA A 69 1.00 4.45 5.72
C ALA A 69 0.37 3.90 7.00
N ASP A 70 0.89 4.31 8.15
CA ASP A 70 0.24 4.04 9.42
C ASP A 70 -0.89 5.06 9.63
N TYR A 71 -2.04 4.60 10.13
CA TYR A 71 -3.12 5.50 10.49
C TYR A 71 -2.84 6.16 11.84
N SER A 72 -2.99 7.48 11.91
CA SER A 72 -2.91 8.23 13.17
C SER A 72 -3.89 9.40 13.18
N ASP A 73 -4.57 9.58 14.31
CA ASP A 73 -5.51 10.68 14.54
C ASP A 73 -5.19 11.38 15.86
N GLY A 74 -4.05 12.08 15.88
CA GLY A 74 -3.52 12.70 17.10
C GLY A 74 -2.70 11.77 18.00
N GLY A 75 -2.52 10.50 17.60
CA GLY A 75 -1.66 9.51 18.24
C GLY A 75 -1.45 8.29 17.32
N LEU A 76 -0.36 7.55 17.51
CA LEU A 76 -0.09 6.31 16.76
C LEU A 76 -1.11 5.24 17.17
N ASP A 77 -2.03 4.90 16.27
CA ASP A 77 -2.90 3.73 16.44
C ASP A 77 -2.33 2.57 15.64
N ALA A 78 -1.47 1.78 16.28
CA ALA A 78 -0.75 0.69 15.65
C ALA A 78 -1.65 -0.39 15.03
N ASN A 79 -2.96 -0.34 15.28
CA ASN A 79 -3.93 -1.34 14.87
C ASN A 79 -4.50 -1.09 13.47
N TYR A 80 -4.21 0.06 12.85
CA TYR A 80 -4.75 0.42 11.54
C TYR A 80 -3.65 0.89 10.58
N TYR A 81 -3.84 0.60 9.30
CA TYR A 81 -2.97 1.11 8.25
C TYR A 81 -3.77 1.43 6.99
N ILE A 82 -3.17 2.22 6.11
CA ILE A 82 -3.77 2.66 4.86
C ILE A 82 -2.87 2.24 3.71
N ASP A 83 -3.44 1.58 2.71
CA ASP A 83 -2.76 1.31 1.44
C ASP A 83 -3.27 2.27 0.36
N PHE A 84 -2.33 2.96 -0.28
CA PHE A 84 -2.50 3.87 -1.41
C PHE A 84 -2.04 3.17 -2.68
N SER A 85 -3.00 2.69 -3.49
CA SER A 85 -2.75 1.96 -4.73
C SER A 85 -2.95 2.87 -5.95
N PHE A 86 -1.85 3.25 -6.59
CA PHE A 86 -1.87 4.06 -7.79
C PHE A 86 -2.21 3.24 -9.04
N GLN A 87 -2.95 3.88 -9.97
CA GLN A 87 -3.31 3.28 -11.26
C GLN A 87 -4.00 1.91 -11.10
N GLN A 88 -4.86 1.84 -10.09
CA GLN A 88 -5.49 0.60 -9.65
C GLN A 88 -6.44 0.08 -10.73
N ARG A 89 -6.14 -1.11 -11.26
CA ARG A 89 -6.95 -1.77 -12.28
C ARG A 89 -8.19 -2.44 -11.69
N PHE A 90 -9.32 -2.27 -12.38
CA PHE A 90 -10.58 -2.97 -12.14
C PHE A 90 -11.02 -3.64 -13.43
N ARG A 91 -11.44 -4.90 -13.32
CA ARG A 91 -11.87 -5.66 -14.49
C ARG A 91 -13.11 -5.02 -15.08
N ASN A 92 -13.06 -4.74 -16.38
CA ASN A 92 -14.23 -4.26 -17.10
C ASN A 92 -15.23 -5.42 -17.29
N ALA A 93 -16.51 -5.14 -17.06
CA ALA A 93 -17.58 -6.14 -17.20
C ALA A 93 -17.77 -6.57 -18.67
N ALA A 94 -17.41 -5.72 -19.63
CA ALA A 94 -17.53 -6.04 -21.04
C ALA A 94 -16.38 -6.96 -21.51
N PRO A 95 -16.69 -8.10 -22.15
CA PRO A 95 -15.66 -9.02 -22.64
C PRO A 95 -14.76 -8.34 -23.69
N LYS A 96 -13.45 -8.65 -23.64
CA LYS A 96 -12.41 -8.13 -24.56
C LYS A 96 -12.14 -6.63 -24.49
N THR A 97 -12.67 -5.92 -23.50
CA THR A 97 -12.36 -4.51 -23.27
C THR A 97 -11.22 -4.34 -22.28
N THR A 98 -10.52 -3.21 -22.36
CA THR A 98 -9.46 -2.88 -21.41
C THR A 98 -10.03 -2.71 -20.01
N ASP A 99 -9.29 -3.22 -19.02
CA ASP A 99 -9.57 -2.98 -17.61
C ASP A 99 -9.64 -1.48 -17.33
N TRP A 100 -10.62 -1.10 -16.52
CA TRP A 100 -10.71 0.24 -15.97
C TRP A 100 -9.54 0.50 -15.04
N ARG A 101 -9.19 1.77 -14.89
CA ARG A 101 -8.19 2.24 -13.94
C ARG A 101 -8.76 3.42 -13.19
N VAL A 102 -8.32 3.56 -11.94
CA VAL A 102 -8.46 4.77 -11.14
C VAL A 102 -7.08 5.28 -10.76
N ASP A 103 -6.94 6.59 -10.65
CA ASP A 103 -5.65 7.22 -10.42
C ASP A 103 -5.08 6.86 -9.05
N LEU A 104 -5.95 6.84 -8.03
CA LEU A 104 -5.62 6.40 -6.68
C LEU A 104 -6.77 5.62 -6.04
N ALA A 105 -6.50 4.41 -5.56
CA ALA A 105 -7.38 3.68 -4.65
C ALA A 105 -6.79 3.69 -3.24
N ILE A 106 -7.63 4.01 -2.26
CA ILE A 106 -7.29 4.07 -0.84
C ILE A 106 -8.01 2.92 -0.16
N TYR A 107 -7.26 2.09 0.57
CA TYR A 107 -7.79 0.97 1.35
C TYR A 107 -7.39 1.15 2.81
N VAL A 108 -8.34 1.04 3.72
CA VAL A 108 -8.10 1.16 5.16
C VAL A 108 -8.29 -0.21 5.80
N TYR A 109 -7.29 -0.65 6.55
CA TYR A 109 -7.27 -1.98 7.15
C TYR A 109 -7.17 -1.91 8.67
N SER A 110 -7.85 -2.85 9.33
CA SER A 110 -7.63 -3.23 10.73
C SER A 110 -6.68 -4.42 10.78
N LYS A 111 -5.68 -4.40 11.68
CA LYS A 111 -4.75 -5.52 11.93
C LYS A 111 -5.32 -6.63 12.83
N PHE A 112 -6.53 -6.46 13.35
CA PHE A 112 -7.16 -7.38 14.32
C PHE A 112 -8.32 -8.17 13.71
N PRO A 113 -8.58 -9.43 14.15
CA PRO A 113 -7.90 -10.13 15.25
C PRO A 113 -6.84 -11.18 14.84
N LYS A 114 -6.68 -11.51 13.55
CA LYS A 114 -5.64 -12.46 13.05
C LYS A 114 -5.23 -12.20 11.60
N GLU A 115 -6.13 -11.62 10.82
CA GLU A 115 -5.91 -11.23 9.43
C GLU A 115 -6.29 -9.77 9.25
N ALA A 116 -5.66 -9.12 8.26
CA ALA A 116 -5.99 -7.74 7.93
C ALA A 116 -7.42 -7.66 7.37
N GLN A 117 -8.31 -6.95 8.06
CA GLN A 117 -9.68 -6.74 7.62
C GLN A 117 -9.80 -5.40 6.90
N LEU A 118 -10.31 -5.40 5.67
CA LEU A 118 -10.67 -4.16 4.97
C LEU A 118 -11.89 -3.54 5.65
N ILE A 119 -11.76 -2.31 6.14
CA ILE A 119 -12.84 -1.60 6.85
C ILE A 119 -13.39 -0.40 6.07
N HIS A 120 -12.63 0.10 5.09
CA HIS A 120 -13.06 1.17 4.19
C HIS A 120 -12.26 1.14 2.89
N SER A 121 -12.90 1.55 1.80
CA SER A 121 -12.23 1.75 0.53
C SER A 121 -12.81 2.94 -0.24
N LEU A 122 -11.94 3.70 -0.91
CA LEU A 122 -12.28 4.91 -1.66
C LEU A 122 -11.38 5.00 -2.88
N ALA A 123 -11.94 5.21 -4.08
CA ALA A 123 -11.18 5.56 -5.28
C ALA A 123 -11.26 7.06 -5.54
N LEU A 124 -10.17 7.62 -6.04
CA LEU A 124 -10.07 8.98 -6.54
C LEU A 124 -9.70 8.98 -8.02
N GLU A 125 -10.37 9.86 -8.75
CA GLU A 125 -10.13 10.15 -10.16
C GLU A 125 -9.88 11.65 -10.31
N TYR A 126 -8.78 12.01 -10.94
CA TYR A 126 -8.44 13.39 -11.26
C TYR A 126 -8.89 13.71 -12.68
N ASP A 127 -9.99 14.46 -12.81
CA ASP A 127 -10.53 14.87 -14.09
C ASP A 127 -9.87 16.19 -14.54
N GLY A 128 -8.63 16.06 -15.01
CA GLY A 128 -7.80 17.19 -15.43
C GLY A 128 -7.99 17.65 -16.88
N HIS A 129 -8.67 16.84 -17.72
CA HIS A 129 -8.77 17.12 -19.15
C HIS A 129 -10.22 17.46 -19.56
N PRO A 130 -10.46 18.57 -20.30
CA PRO A 130 -11.82 19.03 -20.64
C PRO A 130 -12.71 17.99 -21.32
N SER A 131 -12.12 17.05 -22.07
CA SER A 131 -12.87 15.96 -22.71
C SER A 131 -13.57 15.02 -21.73
N HIS A 132 -13.21 15.03 -20.44
CA HIS A 132 -13.87 14.21 -19.42
C HIS A 132 -15.30 14.71 -19.13
N TYR A 133 -15.61 15.96 -19.47
CA TYR A 133 -16.93 16.57 -19.30
C TYR A 133 -17.86 16.41 -20.51
N LEU A 134 -17.41 15.74 -21.57
CA LEU A 134 -18.29 15.37 -22.68
C LEU A 134 -19.35 14.39 -22.17
N GLU A 135 -20.61 14.65 -22.46
CA GLU A 135 -21.76 13.87 -21.94
C GLU A 135 -21.58 12.36 -22.16
N THR A 136 -21.08 11.95 -23.33
CA THR A 136 -20.83 10.55 -23.66
C THR A 136 -19.75 9.93 -22.76
N LYS A 137 -18.72 10.69 -22.38
CA LYS A 137 -17.68 10.26 -21.45
C LYS A 137 -18.21 10.20 -20.03
N VAL A 138 -18.97 11.20 -19.59
CA VAL A 138 -19.62 11.22 -18.27
C VAL A 138 -20.53 10.00 -18.09
N LYS A 139 -21.38 9.68 -19.07
CA LYS A 139 -22.24 8.47 -19.01
C LYS A 139 -21.41 7.19 -18.89
N SER A 140 -20.36 7.05 -19.70
CA SER A 140 -19.47 5.86 -19.64
C SER A 140 -18.74 5.73 -18.29
N GLN A 141 -18.36 6.87 -17.72
CA GLN A 141 -17.71 7.00 -16.42
C GLN A 141 -18.65 6.63 -15.27
N MET A 142 -19.89 7.12 -15.28
CA MET A 142 -20.90 6.76 -14.26
C MET A 142 -21.19 5.26 -14.27
N VAL A 143 -21.29 4.64 -15.45
CA VAL A 143 -21.47 3.18 -15.57
C VAL A 143 -20.28 2.45 -14.95
N ARG A 144 -19.05 2.84 -15.31
CA ARG A 144 -17.82 2.28 -14.70
C ARG A 144 -17.86 2.40 -13.18
N ASP A 145 -18.15 3.58 -12.66
CA ASP A 145 -18.09 3.86 -11.22
C ASP A 145 -19.16 3.04 -10.47
N ALA A 146 -20.34 2.83 -11.07
CA ALA A 146 -21.37 1.94 -10.53
C ALA A 146 -20.92 0.46 -10.50
N TYR A 147 -20.20 -0.02 -11.52
CA TYR A 147 -19.63 -1.36 -11.51
C TYR A 147 -18.52 -1.51 -10.47
N ILE A 148 -17.63 -0.52 -10.31
CA ILE A 148 -16.60 -0.53 -9.27
C ILE A 148 -17.26 -0.59 -7.89
N LEU A 149 -18.31 0.23 -7.66
CA LEU A 149 -19.06 0.18 -6.41
C LEU A 149 -19.67 -1.19 -6.17
N LYS A 150 -20.37 -1.75 -7.17
CA LYS A 150 -21.02 -3.07 -7.06
C LYS A 150 -20.02 -4.19 -6.78
N ASP A 151 -18.93 -4.25 -7.54
CA ASP A 151 -18.01 -5.40 -7.52
C ASP A 151 -16.95 -5.29 -6.44
N GLN A 152 -16.57 -4.07 -6.04
CA GLN A 152 -15.45 -3.81 -5.13
C GLN A 152 -15.88 -3.13 -3.83
N CYS A 153 -17.17 -2.79 -3.68
CA CYS A 153 -17.68 -2.01 -2.56
C CYS A 153 -16.89 -0.71 -2.36
N MET A 154 -16.50 -0.08 -3.46
CA MET A 154 -15.63 1.09 -3.48
C MET A 154 -16.32 2.27 -4.14
N GLN A 155 -16.46 3.36 -3.38
CA GLN A 155 -16.96 4.62 -3.91
C GLN A 155 -15.87 5.29 -4.75
N VAL A 156 -16.24 5.84 -5.91
CA VAL A 156 -15.34 6.66 -6.73
C VAL A 156 -15.68 8.13 -6.53
N SER A 157 -14.68 8.93 -6.13
CA SER A 157 -14.79 10.39 -6.02
C SER A 157 -13.99 11.05 -7.14
N ARG A 158 -14.62 11.96 -7.85
CA ARG A 158 -14.01 12.72 -8.95
C ARG A 158 -13.58 14.09 -8.46
N ILE A 159 -12.38 14.48 -8.83
CA ILE A 159 -11.74 15.73 -8.43
C ILE A 159 -11.39 16.48 -9.72
N SER A 160 -12.03 17.62 -9.96
CA SER A 160 -11.66 18.47 -11.09
C SER A 160 -10.33 19.17 -10.84
N ALA A 161 -9.68 19.63 -11.91
CA ALA A 161 -8.48 20.46 -11.80
C ALA A 161 -8.74 21.74 -10.98
N ASP A 162 -9.92 22.36 -11.12
CA ASP A 162 -10.25 23.59 -10.39
C ASP A 162 -10.46 23.30 -8.90
N MET A 163 -11.14 22.21 -8.53
CA MET A 163 -11.28 21.81 -7.12
C MET A 163 -9.92 21.55 -6.47
N ALA A 164 -8.99 20.91 -7.20
CA ALA A 164 -7.65 20.64 -6.72
C ALA A 164 -6.80 21.91 -6.55
N LYS A 165 -7.09 22.97 -7.30
CA LYS A 165 -6.38 24.26 -7.23
C LYS A 165 -6.98 25.20 -6.18
N ASP A 166 -8.29 25.33 -6.16
CA ASP A 166 -9.00 26.34 -5.38
C ASP A 166 -9.07 25.97 -3.89
N ASP A 167 -9.35 24.70 -3.57
CA ASP A 167 -9.42 24.23 -2.18
C ASP A 167 -8.91 22.79 -2.00
N PRO A 168 -7.60 22.55 -2.19
CA PRO A 168 -6.99 21.25 -1.92
C PRO A 168 -7.12 20.84 -0.43
N GLY A 169 -7.23 21.83 0.48
CA GLY A 169 -7.38 21.61 1.91
C GLY A 169 -8.70 20.91 2.26
N LEU A 170 -9.80 21.34 1.64
CA LEU A 170 -11.12 20.73 1.81
C LEU A 170 -11.13 19.27 1.37
N ILE A 171 -10.54 18.95 0.21
CA ILE A 171 -10.50 17.57 -0.30
C ILE A 171 -9.73 16.66 0.65
N LYS A 172 -8.54 17.11 1.10
CA LYS A 172 -7.74 16.37 2.09
C LYS A 172 -8.52 16.16 3.40
N LYS A 173 -9.20 17.21 3.88
CA LYS A 173 -10.01 17.15 5.10
C LYS A 173 -11.17 16.17 4.96
N ALA A 174 -11.86 16.16 3.82
CA ALA A 174 -12.95 15.23 3.53
C ALA A 174 -12.46 13.77 3.54
N ILE A 175 -11.36 13.47 2.84
CA ILE A 175 -10.78 12.11 2.79
C ILE A 175 -10.36 11.66 4.20
N ARG A 176 -9.66 12.49 4.96
CA ARG A 176 -9.27 12.18 6.34
C ARG A 176 -10.48 11.96 7.24
N SER A 177 -11.53 12.78 7.09
CA SER A 177 -12.75 12.66 7.89
C SER A 177 -13.49 11.36 7.58
N SER A 178 -13.55 10.96 6.31
CA SER A 178 -14.09 9.65 5.89
C SER A 178 -13.34 8.49 6.55
N ILE A 179 -12.01 8.48 6.42
CA ILE A 179 -11.16 7.44 7.03
C ILE A 179 -11.38 7.40 8.55
N ARG A 180 -11.35 8.56 9.21
CA ARG A 180 -11.58 8.68 10.65
C ARG A 180 -12.92 8.11 11.07
N PHE A 181 -13.99 8.46 10.34
CA PHE A 181 -15.33 7.95 10.60
C PHE A 181 -15.35 6.42 10.57
N HIS A 182 -14.81 5.80 9.52
CA HIS A 182 -14.79 4.34 9.39
C HIS A 182 -13.93 3.66 10.46
N VAL A 183 -12.77 4.21 10.80
CA VAL A 183 -11.94 3.68 11.90
C VAL A 183 -12.69 3.77 13.24
N LYS A 184 -13.34 4.90 13.52
CA LYS A 184 -14.14 5.08 14.75
C LYS A 184 -15.29 4.08 14.81
N THR A 185 -16.04 3.92 13.73
CA THR A 185 -17.13 2.95 13.63
C THR A 185 -16.63 1.53 13.87
N HIS A 186 -15.54 1.14 13.21
CA HIS A 186 -14.94 -0.18 13.42
C HIS A 186 -14.51 -0.41 14.88
N LYS A 187 -13.87 0.57 15.54
CA LYS A 187 -13.52 0.49 16.97
C LYS A 187 -14.74 0.25 17.85
N MET A 188 -15.82 0.97 17.59
CA MET A 188 -17.08 0.80 18.34
C MET A 188 -17.66 -0.61 18.12
N THR A 189 -17.66 -1.10 16.88
CA THR A 189 -18.11 -2.46 16.55
C THR A 189 -17.28 -3.52 17.26
N VAL A 190 -15.95 -3.38 17.26
CA VAL A 190 -15.05 -4.34 17.94
C VAL A 190 -15.27 -4.33 19.46
N ALA A 191 -15.39 -3.14 20.06
CA ALA A 191 -15.64 -3.01 21.49
C ALA A 191 -16.98 -3.64 21.90
N GLU A 192 -18.04 -3.40 21.11
CA GLU A 192 -19.36 -3.96 21.37
C GLU A 192 -19.38 -5.48 21.16
N THR A 193 -18.74 -5.98 20.11
CA THR A 193 -18.56 -7.41 19.86
C THR A 193 -17.86 -8.09 21.04
N ALA A 194 -16.79 -7.47 21.57
CA ALA A 194 -16.09 -7.99 22.75
C ALA A 194 -16.96 -7.96 24.01
N ARG A 195 -17.79 -6.92 24.19
CA ARG A 195 -18.73 -6.81 25.31
C ARG A 195 -19.79 -7.90 25.27
N LEU A 196 -20.41 -8.12 24.11
CA LEU A 196 -21.42 -9.15 23.90
C LEU A 196 -20.85 -10.56 24.12
N ALA A 197 -19.65 -10.83 23.59
CA ALA A 197 -18.96 -12.10 23.79
C ALA A 197 -18.67 -12.38 25.28
N LYS A 198 -18.25 -11.36 26.06
CA LYS A 198 -18.07 -11.48 27.52
C LYS A 198 -19.36 -11.80 28.26
N ASN A 199 -20.50 -11.31 27.75
CA ASN A 199 -21.82 -11.53 28.34
C ASN A 199 -22.46 -12.86 27.89
N GLY A 200 -21.69 -13.76 27.25
CA GLY A 200 -22.19 -15.05 26.79
C GLY A 200 -23.19 -14.96 25.63
N VAL A 201 -23.32 -13.79 25.01
CA VAL A 201 -24.16 -13.65 23.81
C VAL A 201 -23.42 -14.33 22.67
N ALA A 202 -23.99 -15.43 22.17
CA ALA A 202 -23.51 -16.08 20.96
C ALA A 202 -23.68 -15.09 19.79
N ILE A 203 -22.59 -14.43 19.42
CA ILE A 203 -22.53 -13.71 18.15
C ILE A 203 -22.46 -14.80 17.10
N LEU A 204 -23.63 -15.15 16.56
CA LEU A 204 -23.69 -15.89 15.31
C LEU A 204 -22.82 -15.11 14.34
N ARG A 205 -21.67 -15.68 13.98
CA ARG A 205 -21.06 -15.36 12.70
C ARG A 205 -22.12 -15.77 11.70
N THR A 206 -22.97 -14.81 11.31
CA THR A 206 -23.47 -14.84 9.95
C THR A 206 -22.20 -14.75 9.14
N ASP A 207 -21.71 -15.90 8.70
CA ASP A 207 -20.84 -15.96 7.55
C ASP A 207 -21.57 -15.10 6.54
N PHE A 208 -21.10 -13.86 6.33
CA PHE A 208 -21.49 -13.11 5.14
C PHE A 208 -21.31 -14.13 4.04
N PRO A 209 -22.38 -14.45 3.27
CA PRO A 209 -22.30 -15.53 2.29
C PRO A 209 -21.00 -15.27 1.58
N GLU A 210 -20.05 -16.22 1.72
CA GLU A 210 -18.76 -16.14 1.07
C GLU A 210 -19.11 -15.62 -0.29
N ASN A 211 -18.72 -14.37 -0.55
CA ASN A 211 -19.11 -13.77 -1.79
C ASN A 211 -18.54 -14.78 -2.77
N LYS A 212 -19.41 -15.52 -3.47
CA LYS A 212 -18.99 -16.43 -4.51
C LYS A 212 -18.51 -15.45 -5.54
N ILE A 213 -17.29 -14.96 -5.34
CA ILE A 213 -16.51 -14.14 -6.22
C ILE A 213 -16.31 -15.11 -7.36
N THR A 214 -17.27 -15.11 -8.26
CA THR A 214 -17.29 -15.94 -9.45
C THR A 214 -15.99 -15.68 -10.19
N GLY A 215 -15.03 -16.59 -10.02
CA GLY A 215 -13.81 -16.68 -10.80
C GLY A 215 -12.81 -15.51 -10.72
N ARG A 216 -12.69 -14.76 -9.61
CA ARG A 216 -11.49 -13.92 -9.42
C ARG A 216 -10.52 -14.63 -8.49
N LYS A 217 -9.29 -14.85 -8.96
CA LYS A 217 -8.14 -15.01 -8.07
C LYS A 217 -8.19 -13.85 -7.09
N THR A 218 -8.50 -14.13 -5.83
CA THR A 218 -8.20 -13.21 -4.73
C THR A 218 -6.78 -12.73 -4.97
N ARG A 219 -6.55 -11.41 -4.91
CA ARG A 219 -5.18 -10.90 -5.01
C ARG A 219 -4.39 -11.64 -3.96
N ASP A 220 -3.31 -12.27 -4.38
CA ASP A 220 -2.46 -13.02 -3.47
C ASP A 220 -1.99 -12.06 -2.37
N PRO A 221 -2.44 -12.25 -1.11
CA PRO A 221 -2.16 -11.30 -0.05
C PRO A 221 -0.66 -11.14 0.12
N TRP A 222 -0.19 -9.90 0.26
CA TRP A 222 1.21 -9.65 0.61
C TRP A 222 1.35 -9.69 2.12
N VAL A 223 2.25 -10.52 2.61
CA VAL A 223 2.55 -10.66 4.04
C VAL A 223 3.99 -10.27 4.33
N ASP A 224 4.26 -9.88 5.56
CA ASP A 224 5.62 -9.60 5.99
C ASP A 224 6.50 -10.82 5.79
N CYS A 225 7.70 -10.58 5.27
CA CYS A 225 8.65 -11.65 5.02
C CYS A 225 9.01 -12.33 6.34
N PRO A 226 8.83 -13.66 6.45
CA PRO A 226 9.07 -14.36 7.71
C PRO A 226 10.54 -14.35 8.13
N ILE A 227 11.44 -14.10 7.17
CA ILE A 227 12.90 -14.06 7.35
C ILE A 227 13.37 -12.68 7.85
N CYS A 228 13.05 -11.60 7.16
CA CYS A 228 13.47 -10.26 7.60
C CYS A 228 12.43 -9.51 8.46
N LYS A 229 11.27 -10.13 8.74
CA LYS A 229 10.16 -9.56 9.52
C LYS A 229 9.75 -8.16 9.05
N GLY A 230 9.55 -8.01 7.73
CA GLY A 230 9.14 -6.73 7.16
C GLY A 230 10.27 -5.76 6.83
N LYS A 231 11.52 -6.03 7.25
CA LYS A 231 12.63 -5.07 7.07
C LYS A 231 13.19 -4.98 5.66
N GLY A 232 13.12 -6.05 4.89
CA GLY A 232 13.74 -6.14 3.57
C GLY A 232 15.24 -6.46 3.61
N GLU A 233 15.93 -6.23 4.71
CA GLU A 233 17.40 -6.33 4.75
C GLU A 233 17.96 -6.76 6.12
N PHE A 234 19.25 -7.11 6.11
CA PHE A 234 20.09 -7.40 7.28
C PHE A 234 21.36 -6.54 7.20
N GLY A 235 21.38 -5.40 7.89
CA GLY A 235 22.38 -4.36 7.68
C GLY A 235 22.26 -3.79 6.27
N TYR A 236 23.37 -3.71 5.53
CA TYR A 236 23.38 -3.30 4.12
C TYR A 236 23.07 -4.44 3.14
N TYR A 237 22.67 -5.62 3.63
CA TYR A 237 22.49 -6.80 2.78
C TYR A 237 21.01 -7.08 2.54
N PRO A 238 20.59 -7.20 1.26
CA PRO A 238 19.20 -7.47 0.95
C PRO A 238 18.78 -8.86 1.43
N CYS A 239 17.57 -8.98 1.96
CA CYS A 239 16.98 -10.27 2.29
C CYS A 239 16.72 -11.04 0.99
N LYS A 240 17.31 -12.22 0.86
CA LYS A 240 17.21 -13.03 -0.37
C LYS A 240 15.81 -13.56 -0.65
N LEU A 241 14.99 -13.81 0.39
CA LEU A 241 13.65 -14.35 0.22
C LEU A 241 12.69 -13.33 -0.40
N CYS A 242 12.72 -12.10 0.12
CA CYS A 242 11.85 -11.03 -0.37
C CYS A 242 12.58 -10.02 -1.25
N GLU A 243 13.85 -10.26 -1.61
CA GLU A 243 14.63 -9.41 -2.51
C GLU A 243 14.60 -7.92 -2.15
N SER A 244 14.77 -7.60 -0.86
CA SER A 244 14.68 -6.21 -0.32
C SER A 244 13.27 -5.63 -0.17
N HIS A 245 12.22 -6.36 -0.56
CA HIS A 245 10.84 -5.84 -0.49
C HIS A 245 10.23 -5.84 0.91
N GLY A 246 10.81 -6.57 1.87
CA GLY A 246 10.28 -6.74 3.22
C GLY A 246 8.99 -7.58 3.29
N THR A 247 8.30 -7.74 2.17
CA THR A 247 7.05 -8.51 2.05
C THR A 247 7.09 -9.41 0.82
N LEU A 248 6.23 -10.41 0.78
CA LEU A 248 6.05 -11.27 -0.39
C LEU A 248 4.62 -11.81 -0.47
N PRO A 249 4.17 -12.23 -1.67
CA PRO A 249 2.85 -12.82 -1.86
C PRO A 249 2.71 -14.16 -1.10
N THR A 250 1.55 -14.43 -0.50
CA THR A 250 1.27 -15.67 0.25
C THR A 250 1.47 -16.91 -0.61
N SER A 251 1.09 -16.90 -1.89
CA SER A 251 1.32 -18.02 -2.80
C SER A 251 2.81 -18.28 -3.04
N LYS A 252 3.64 -17.22 -3.06
CA LYS A 252 5.11 -17.36 -3.11
C LYS A 252 5.60 -18.04 -1.83
N LEU A 253 5.08 -17.69 -0.65
CA LEU A 253 5.45 -18.40 0.59
C LEU A 253 5.03 -19.87 0.61
N SER A 254 3.84 -20.17 0.11
CA SER A 254 3.35 -21.55 0.03
C SER A 254 4.16 -22.42 -0.93
N SER A 255 4.88 -21.82 -1.88
CA SER A 255 5.67 -22.54 -2.89
C SER A 255 7.16 -22.65 -2.58
N ILE A 256 7.66 -22.08 -1.49
CA ILE A 256 9.10 -22.07 -1.17
C ILE A 256 9.36 -22.69 0.20
N ASN A 257 10.43 -23.49 0.31
CA ASN A 257 10.93 -23.92 1.61
C ASN A 257 11.62 -22.75 2.32
N ILE A 258 10.96 -22.18 3.34
CA ILE A 258 11.45 -21.02 4.06
C ILE A 258 12.75 -21.33 4.85
N ALA A 259 12.97 -22.59 5.23
CA ALA A 259 14.15 -23.02 5.97
C ALA A 259 15.45 -22.72 5.22
N ASP A 260 15.43 -22.73 3.89
CA ASP A 260 16.58 -22.44 3.02
C ASP A 260 17.08 -20.99 3.18
N PHE A 261 16.31 -20.14 3.85
CA PHE A 261 16.60 -18.72 4.04
C PHE A 261 16.89 -18.35 5.51
N PHE A 262 16.93 -19.33 6.43
CA PHE A 262 17.27 -19.06 7.85
C PHE A 262 18.73 -18.70 8.05
N GLU A 263 19.62 -19.19 7.19
CA GLU A 263 21.02 -18.80 7.22
C GLU A 263 21.26 -17.61 6.28
N VAL A 264 21.55 -16.45 6.89
CA VAL A 264 21.74 -15.19 6.17
C VAL A 264 23.16 -14.70 6.32
N ARG A 265 23.54 -13.76 5.46
CA ARG A 265 24.87 -13.14 5.52
C ARG A 265 25.06 -12.44 6.86
N CYS A 266 26.22 -12.62 7.48
CA CYS A 266 26.54 -11.91 8.71
C CYS A 266 26.70 -10.40 8.44
N PRO A 267 25.82 -9.52 8.96
CA PRO A 267 25.92 -8.09 8.73
C PRO A 267 27.20 -7.46 9.33
N ALA A 268 27.80 -8.11 10.33
CA ALA A 268 28.99 -7.59 11.02
C ALA A 268 30.28 -7.72 10.19
N CYS A 269 30.46 -8.80 9.42
CA CYS A 269 31.67 -9.02 8.62
C CYS A 269 31.44 -9.03 7.11
N GLY A 270 30.18 -9.09 6.65
CA GLY A 270 29.84 -8.77 5.28
C GLY A 270 30.35 -9.74 4.22
N LEU A 271 30.96 -9.19 3.16
CA LEU A 271 31.35 -9.96 1.96
C LEU A 271 32.52 -10.92 2.17
N THR A 272 33.45 -10.53 3.03
CA THR A 272 34.68 -11.24 3.33
C THR A 272 34.62 -11.80 4.74
N PRO A 273 34.36 -13.12 4.90
CA PRO A 273 34.36 -13.76 6.21
C PRO A 273 35.67 -13.48 6.94
N ARG A 274 35.58 -12.86 8.12
CA ARG A 274 36.73 -12.63 8.98
C ARG A 274 36.79 -13.76 9.98
N LYS A 275 37.89 -14.53 10.01
CA LYS A 275 38.11 -15.60 11.00
C LYS A 275 37.90 -15.12 12.45
N SER A 276 38.13 -13.84 12.71
CA SER A 276 37.95 -13.18 14.02
C SER A 276 36.54 -12.63 14.29
N CYS A 277 35.56 -12.81 13.39
CA CYS A 277 34.22 -12.26 13.59
C CYS A 277 33.50 -13.00 14.72
N THR A 278 33.31 -12.33 15.86
CA THR A 278 32.65 -12.88 17.06
C THR A 278 31.14 -13.08 16.90
N GLN A 279 30.53 -12.47 15.88
CA GLN A 279 29.09 -12.58 15.65
C GLN A 279 28.71 -13.86 14.92
N CYS A 280 29.54 -14.30 13.96
CA CYS A 280 29.35 -15.53 13.17
C CYS A 280 30.40 -16.61 13.40
N ASN A 281 31.40 -16.37 14.26
CA ASN A 281 32.54 -17.24 14.52
C ASN A 281 33.29 -17.62 13.24
N GLY A 282 33.56 -16.64 12.39
CA GLY A 282 34.30 -16.83 11.15
C GLY A 282 33.55 -17.50 10.00
N ARG A 283 32.30 -17.93 10.18
CA ARG A 283 31.51 -18.59 9.12
C ARG A 283 31.06 -17.65 8.00
N GLY A 284 30.98 -16.35 8.24
CA GLY A 284 30.47 -15.37 7.27
C GLY A 284 28.94 -15.34 7.14
N THR A 285 28.25 -16.33 7.71
CA THR A 285 26.80 -16.45 7.77
C THR A 285 26.33 -16.69 9.20
N MET A 286 25.06 -16.39 9.48
CA MET A 286 24.45 -16.59 10.79
C MET A 286 22.93 -16.72 10.67
N ASP A 287 22.29 -17.15 11.77
CA ASP A 287 20.83 -17.22 11.85
C ASP A 287 20.18 -15.84 11.62
N HIS A 288 19.07 -15.84 10.87
CA HIS A 288 18.30 -14.66 10.50
C HIS A 288 17.81 -13.82 11.68
N LEU A 289 17.35 -14.43 12.79
CA LEU A 289 16.89 -13.66 13.96
C LEU A 289 18.07 -12.95 14.61
N LYS A 290 19.21 -13.63 14.73
CA LYS A 290 20.43 -13.05 15.27
C LYS A 290 20.97 -11.92 14.38
N ALA A 291 20.91 -12.09 13.05
CA ALA A 291 21.27 -11.03 12.09
C ALA A 291 20.31 -9.83 12.18
N LEU A 292 19.01 -10.08 12.34
CA LEU A 292 18.00 -9.04 12.50
C LEU A 292 18.22 -8.23 13.79
N GLN A 293 18.50 -8.90 14.91
CA GLN A 293 18.82 -8.25 16.18
C GLN A 293 20.08 -7.39 16.06
N TYR A 294 21.14 -7.90 15.41
CA TYR A 294 22.34 -7.11 15.14
C TYR A 294 22.01 -5.88 14.30
N THR A 295 21.19 -6.05 13.26
CA THR A 295 20.75 -4.97 12.38
C THR A 295 20.02 -3.88 13.15
N ILE A 296 19.04 -4.25 13.97
CA ILE A 296 18.28 -3.33 14.82
C ILE A 296 19.19 -2.58 15.80
N LYS A 297 20.23 -3.23 16.32
CA LYS A 297 21.15 -2.64 17.30
C LYS A 297 22.16 -1.67 16.67
N HIS A 298 22.62 -1.95 15.46
CA HIS A 298 23.79 -1.27 14.87
C HIS A 298 23.50 -0.45 13.61
N TYR A 299 22.33 -0.63 12.99
CA TYR A 299 21.95 0.04 11.74
C TYR A 299 20.59 0.73 11.85
N ARG A 300 20.17 1.13 13.06
CA ARG A 300 19.01 2.02 13.21
C ARG A 300 19.35 3.40 12.66
N ASP A 301 18.35 3.98 11.99
CA ASP A 301 18.21 5.36 11.51
C ASP A 301 18.58 5.61 10.03
N ASN A 302 17.54 5.54 9.19
CA ASN A 302 17.14 6.58 8.24
C ASN A 302 15.64 6.47 7.95
#